data_AF-A0A9Q1KEV9-F1
#
_entry.id   AF-A0A9Q1KEV9-F1
#
_cell.length_a   1.000
_cell.length_b   1.000
_cell.length_c   1.000
_cell.angle_alpha   90.00
_cell.angle_beta   90.00
_cell.angle_gamma   90.00
#
_symmetry.space_group_name_H-M   'P 1'
#
loop_
_entity.id
_entity.type
_entity.pdbx_description
1 polymer ?
#
loop_
_entity_poly.entity_id
_entity_poly.type
_entity_poly.pdbx_seq_one_letter_code
_entity_poly.pdbx_strand_id
1 'polypeptide(L)'
;MATSSLSSATYVQSFRHRRSLCPSQGINNVECNHSQAHVTRTNVPFWGSAANYVRIDCGVKKFSGKPIVVKQLWNRAGVVRCATVEEIQAHKSRVETDAKQRMEKAIEALRKNFNSVRTNRANPDMLDRVEVEYYGTPVSLKSIAQISTPDASSILVSPYDKSSLKVIEKAILKSELGLTPSNDGAVIRLSMPPLTSERRKELLRVVSKLAEEARVAIRHVRRDALKIYEKLEKEKKLSEDNARDLSDDMQKLTDEYIKKVDSIYKQKEQELMKI
;
A
#
# COMPACT_ATOMS: atom_id res chain seq x y z
N MET A 1 -2.37 53.39 36.98
CA MET A 1 -3.75 53.09 36.53
C MET A 1 -3.91 51.57 36.67
N ALA A 2 -4.27 51.06 37.85
CA ALA A 2 -5.65 50.83 38.32
C ALA A 2 -6.44 49.92 37.36
N THR A 3 -7.08 48.81 37.71
CA THR A 3 -7.33 48.05 38.96
C THR A 3 -8.14 46.79 38.54
N SER A 4 -8.00 45.65 39.27
CA SER A 4 -9.07 44.70 39.73
C SER A 4 -10.17 44.21 38.77
N SER A 5 -10.73 42.99 38.77
CA SER A 5 -10.78 41.83 39.68
C SER A 5 -11.87 40.86 39.17
N LEU A 6 -11.73 39.54 39.44
CA LEU A 6 -12.72 38.56 39.98
C LEU A 6 -14.17 38.55 39.40
N SER A 7 -14.95 37.49 39.23
CA SER A 7 -15.03 36.13 39.77
C SER A 7 -16.17 35.40 39.03
N SER A 8 -16.03 34.08 38.87
CA SER A 8 -17.04 32.99 38.94
C SER A 8 -18.53 33.35 39.15
N ALA A 9 -19.42 32.70 38.38
CA ALA A 9 -20.44 31.72 38.86
C ALA A 9 -21.71 31.64 37.96
N THR A 10 -22.06 30.40 37.59
CA THR A 10 -23.40 29.77 37.56
C THR A 10 -24.59 30.34 36.76
N TYR A 11 -25.29 29.37 36.12
CA TYR A 11 -26.76 29.19 36.08
C TYR A 11 -27.52 29.58 34.79
N VAL A 12 -28.05 28.51 34.15
CA VAL A 12 -29.45 28.30 33.76
C VAL A 12 -30.00 28.47 32.33
N GLN A 13 -30.66 27.36 31.94
CA GLN A 13 -31.80 27.09 31.05
C GLN A 13 -32.23 28.13 30.01
N SER A 14 -32.49 27.65 28.78
CA SER A 14 -33.85 27.51 28.21
C SER A 14 -33.75 27.25 26.69
N PHE A 15 -34.26 26.13 26.18
CA PHE A 15 -35.63 25.96 25.65
C PHE A 15 -35.96 26.80 24.40
N ARG A 16 -35.98 26.15 23.22
CA ARG A 16 -36.91 26.40 22.08
C ARG A 16 -37.04 25.07 21.32
N HIS A 17 -38.10 24.25 21.47
CA HIS A 17 -39.52 24.37 21.09
C HIS A 17 -39.82 24.42 19.58
N ARG A 18 -40.32 23.28 19.05
CA ARG A 18 -41.54 23.09 18.23
C ARG A 18 -41.75 21.56 18.11
N ARG A 19 -42.77 20.94 18.73
CA ARG A 19 -44.21 20.86 18.34
C ARG A 19 -44.38 20.42 16.88
N SER A 20 -45.21 19.47 16.50
CA SER A 20 -46.31 18.72 17.15
C SER A 20 -46.93 17.84 16.06
N LEU A 21 -47.60 16.74 16.44
CA LEU A 21 -48.99 16.40 16.04
C LEU A 21 -49.35 15.01 16.60
N CYS A 22 -50.31 15.00 17.54
CA CYS A 22 -51.17 13.84 17.85
C CYS A 22 -52.43 13.93 16.93
N PRO A 23 -53.32 12.91 16.84
CA PRO A 23 -54.30 12.69 17.94
C PRO A 23 -54.86 11.25 18.16
N SER A 24 -55.40 11.10 19.39
CA SER A 24 -56.65 10.39 19.84
C SER A 24 -56.89 8.90 19.51
N GLN A 25 -57.01 7.96 20.47
CA GLN A 25 -58.00 7.71 21.56
C GLN A 25 -59.13 6.72 21.21
N GLY A 26 -59.39 5.77 22.14
CA GLY A 26 -60.62 4.98 22.27
C GLY A 26 -60.36 3.52 22.72
N ILE A 27 -60.97 2.86 23.72
CA ILE A 27 -61.84 3.15 24.88
C ILE A 27 -62.17 1.76 25.50
N ASN A 28 -62.19 1.66 26.84
CA ASN A 28 -62.97 0.77 27.73
C ASN A 28 -62.58 -0.66 28.20
N ASN A 29 -62.86 -0.83 29.51
CA ASN A 29 -63.24 -1.99 30.36
C ASN A 29 -62.11 -2.82 31.02
N VAL A 30 -61.85 -2.65 32.33
CA VAL A 30 -62.61 -3.11 33.53
C VAL A 30 -62.39 -4.60 33.81
N GLU A 31 -61.47 -4.92 34.74
CA GLU A 31 -61.75 -5.68 35.97
C GLU A 31 -60.48 -5.87 36.80
N CYS A 32 -60.49 -5.32 38.02
CA CYS A 32 -59.58 -5.69 39.09
C CYS A 32 -60.20 -6.86 39.85
N ASN A 33 -59.47 -7.96 40.02
CA ASN A 33 -59.74 -8.91 41.09
C ASN A 33 -58.45 -9.27 41.83
N HIS A 34 -58.50 -9.03 43.14
CA HIS A 34 -57.50 -9.39 44.13
C HIS A 34 -57.21 -10.89 44.12
N SER A 35 -55.93 -11.26 44.14
CA SER A 35 -55.44 -12.32 45.04
C SER A 35 -53.95 -12.15 45.28
N GLN A 36 -53.58 -12.30 46.53
CA GLN A 36 -52.26 -12.11 47.12
C GLN A 36 -51.21 -13.03 46.48
N ALA A 37 -49.96 -12.57 46.34
CA ALA A 37 -48.76 -13.33 46.74
C ALA A 37 -47.43 -12.69 46.26
N HIS A 38 -46.59 -12.40 47.26
CA HIS A 38 -45.12 -12.52 47.29
C HIS A 38 -44.21 -11.69 46.37
N VAL A 39 -43.52 -10.76 47.05
CA VAL A 39 -42.25 -10.13 46.71
C VAL A 39 -41.25 -11.12 46.10
N THR A 40 -40.78 -10.84 44.87
CA THR A 40 -39.45 -11.27 44.44
C THR A 40 -38.77 -10.15 43.65
N ARG A 41 -37.54 -9.80 44.06
CA ARG A 41 -36.67 -8.81 43.45
C ARG A 41 -36.43 -9.12 41.97
N THR A 42 -36.81 -8.22 41.08
CA THR A 42 -36.30 -8.19 39.71
C THR A 42 -34.95 -7.48 39.70
N ASN A 43 -33.87 -8.25 39.59
CA ASN A 43 -32.55 -7.70 39.27
C ASN A 43 -32.53 -7.26 37.80
N VAL A 44 -32.37 -5.96 37.56
CA VAL A 44 -32.02 -5.39 36.26
C VAL A 44 -30.57 -5.74 35.95
N PRO A 45 -30.21 -6.29 34.76
CA PRO A 45 -28.82 -6.52 34.43
C PRO A 45 -28.13 -5.20 34.08
N PHE A 46 -27.12 -4.85 34.89
CA PHE A 46 -26.20 -3.76 34.67
C PHE A 46 -25.18 -4.15 33.58
N TRP A 47 -25.02 -3.31 32.57
CA TRP A 47 -24.07 -3.49 31.47
C TRP A 47 -22.67 -3.04 31.93
N GLY A 48 -21.81 -3.98 32.31
CA GLY A 48 -20.41 -3.75 32.62
C GLY A 48 -19.51 -4.19 31.47
N SER A 49 -18.77 -3.24 30.87
CA SER A 49 -17.94 -3.39 29.66
C SER A 49 -16.65 -4.24 29.81
N ALA A 50 -16.52 -5.13 30.80
CA ALA A 50 -15.21 -5.75 31.11
C ALA A 50 -15.22 -7.24 31.48
N ALA A 51 -16.31 -7.98 31.27
CA ALA A 51 -16.35 -9.42 31.54
C ALA A 51 -16.69 -10.21 30.26
N ASN A 52 -15.67 -10.85 29.67
CA ASN A 52 -15.74 -11.49 28.35
C ASN A 52 -15.98 -13.01 28.45
N TYR A 53 -17.09 -13.41 29.08
CA TYR A 53 -17.65 -14.76 28.89
C TYR A 53 -19.16 -14.68 28.79
N VAL A 54 -19.70 -15.08 27.62
CA VAL A 54 -21.12 -15.43 27.50
C VAL A 54 -21.23 -16.92 27.78
N ARG A 55 -21.72 -17.28 28.97
CA ARG A 55 -22.22 -18.62 29.24
C ARG A 55 -23.64 -18.67 28.67
N ILE A 56 -23.84 -19.43 27.60
CA ILE A 56 -25.20 -19.74 27.13
C ILE A 56 -25.75 -20.81 28.06
N ASP A 57 -26.44 -20.40 29.12
CA ASP A 57 -27.29 -21.31 29.87
C ASP A 57 -28.61 -21.48 29.08
N CYS A 58 -28.64 -22.49 28.21
CA CYS A 58 -29.90 -22.98 27.65
C CYS A 58 -30.71 -23.65 28.76
N GLY A 59 -31.58 -22.89 29.43
CA GLY A 59 -32.59 -23.41 30.33
C GLY A 59 -33.64 -24.23 29.55
N VAL A 60 -33.58 -25.55 29.67
CA VAL A 60 -34.62 -26.47 29.17
C VAL A 60 -35.86 -26.30 30.04
N LYS A 61 -36.93 -25.68 29.51
CA LYS A 61 -38.27 -25.78 30.10
C LYS A 61 -38.75 -27.23 29.93
N LYS A 62 -38.89 -27.96 31.04
CA LYS A 62 -39.51 -29.28 31.09
C LYS A 62 -40.99 -29.16 30.71
N PHE A 63 -41.35 -29.62 29.51
CA PHE A 63 -42.70 -30.07 29.21
C PHE A 63 -42.72 -31.61 29.35
N SER A 64 -43.84 -32.10 29.83
CA SER A 64 -44.15 -33.46 30.33
C SER A 64 -43.59 -34.68 29.58
N GLY A 65 -43.32 -35.74 30.36
CA GLY A 65 -43.62 -37.14 29.99
C GLY A 65 -42.52 -38.00 29.34
N LYS A 66 -41.99 -38.95 30.13
CA LYS A 66 -41.09 -40.10 29.83
C LYS A 66 -39.58 -39.81 29.76
N PRO A 67 -38.72 -40.59 30.47
CA PRO A 67 -37.27 -40.41 30.44
C PRO A 67 -36.69 -41.02 29.17
N ILE A 68 -36.30 -40.18 28.22
CA ILE A 68 -35.36 -40.56 27.18
C ILE A 68 -33.98 -40.53 27.85
N VAL A 69 -33.30 -41.69 27.90
CA VAL A 69 -31.91 -41.79 28.36
C VAL A 69 -31.04 -41.04 27.34
N VAL A 70 -30.79 -39.76 27.60
CA VAL A 70 -29.82 -38.96 26.84
C VAL A 70 -28.43 -39.39 27.30
N LYS A 71 -27.83 -40.29 26.53
CA LYS A 71 -26.43 -40.68 26.64
C LYS A 71 -25.57 -39.41 26.48
N GLN A 72 -24.97 -38.98 27.60
CA GLN A 72 -23.87 -38.02 27.72
C GLN A 72 -23.61 -37.14 26.49
N LEU A 73 -24.30 -35.99 26.43
CA LEU A 73 -23.90 -34.86 25.58
C LEU A 73 -23.42 -33.71 26.48
N TRP A 74 -22.53 -34.02 27.41
CA TRP A 74 -21.77 -33.05 28.19
C TRP A 74 -20.32 -33.17 27.73
N ASN A 75 -19.92 -32.34 26.76
CA ASN A 75 -18.53 -31.89 26.52
C ASN A 75 -18.36 -31.37 25.09
N ARG A 76 -19.07 -30.30 24.69
CA ARG A 76 -18.57 -29.34 23.68
C ARG A 76 -19.20 -27.96 23.93
N ALA A 77 -18.86 -27.35 25.07
CA ALA A 77 -18.89 -25.90 25.14
C ALA A 77 -17.79 -25.39 24.21
N GLY A 78 -18.12 -25.17 22.94
CA GLY A 78 -17.22 -24.59 21.96
C GLY A 78 -16.87 -23.18 22.39
N VAL A 79 -15.70 -22.98 22.99
CA VAL A 79 -15.16 -21.65 23.27
C VAL A 79 -14.87 -21.01 21.91
N VAL A 80 -15.73 -20.10 21.46
CA VAL A 80 -15.42 -19.21 20.34
C VAL A 80 -14.40 -18.22 20.88
N ARG A 81 -13.11 -18.50 20.63
CA ARG A 81 -12.07 -17.50 20.86
C ARG A 81 -12.23 -16.44 19.78
N CYS A 82 -12.83 -15.30 20.14
CA CYS A 82 -12.68 -14.10 19.33
C CYS A 82 -11.20 -13.71 19.38
N ALA A 83 -10.61 -13.45 18.21
CA ALA A 83 -9.22 -13.05 18.12
C ALA A 83 -8.98 -11.78 18.95
N THR A 84 -7.85 -11.76 19.66
CA THR A 84 -7.43 -10.56 20.38
C THR A 84 -7.00 -9.48 19.40
N VAL A 85 -7.14 -8.21 19.78
CA VAL A 85 -6.73 -7.07 18.92
C VAL A 85 -5.25 -7.16 18.55
N GLU A 86 -4.42 -7.71 19.44
CA GLU A 86 -2.99 -7.91 19.22
C GLU A 86 -2.69 -8.94 18.13
N GLU A 87 -3.42 -10.06 18.11
CA GLU A 87 -3.28 -11.10 17.07
C GLU A 87 -3.67 -10.54 15.69
N ILE A 88 -4.76 -9.76 15.62
CA ILE A 88 -5.21 -9.12 14.38
C ILE A 88 -4.12 -8.17 13.86
N GLN A 89 -3.54 -7.35 14.75
CA GLN A 89 -2.50 -6.40 14.38
C GLN A 89 -1.20 -7.10 13.94
N ALA A 90 -0.83 -8.21 14.58
CA ALA A 90 0.32 -9.03 14.19
C ALA A 90 0.14 -9.65 12.80
N HIS A 91 -1.06 -10.17 12.50
CA HIS A 91 -1.37 -10.71 11.17
C HIS A 91 -1.41 -9.62 10.10
N LYS A 92 -2.03 -8.48 10.40
CA LYS A 92 -2.09 -7.30 9.51
C LYS A 92 -0.68 -6.84 9.14
N SER A 93 0.14 -6.53 10.15
CA SER A 93 1.48 -6.00 9.95
C SER A 93 2.35 -6.93 9.11
N ARG A 94 2.33 -8.25 9.37
CA ARG A 94 3.08 -9.23 8.60
C ARG A 94 2.70 -9.25 7.11
N VAL A 95 1.41 -9.30 6.81
CA VAL A 95 0.94 -9.34 5.41
C VAL A 95 1.23 -8.03 4.70
N GLU A 96 1.04 -6.90 5.38
CA GLU A 96 1.34 -5.58 4.82
C GLU A 96 2.84 -5.39 4.53
N THR A 97 3.73 -5.79 5.43
CA THR A 97 5.18 -5.66 5.22
C THR A 97 5.63 -6.50 4.03
N ASP A 98 5.14 -7.74 3.94
CA ASP A 98 5.47 -8.64 2.84
C ASP A 98 4.96 -8.09 1.50
N ALA A 99 3.73 -7.54 1.49
CA ALA A 99 3.15 -6.93 0.29
C ALA A 99 3.91 -5.66 -0.13
N LYS A 100 4.23 -4.76 0.81
CA LYS A 100 4.98 -3.52 0.55
C LYS A 100 6.35 -3.83 -0.06
N GLN A 101 7.11 -4.75 0.54
CA GLN A 101 8.43 -5.16 0.01
C GLN A 101 8.34 -5.73 -1.41
N ARG A 102 7.32 -6.54 -1.70
CA ARG A 102 7.12 -7.11 -3.05
C ARG A 102 6.70 -6.04 -4.07
N MET A 103 5.84 -5.09 -3.68
CA MET A 103 5.42 -3.98 -4.53
C MET A 103 6.59 -3.02 -4.83
N GLU A 104 7.44 -2.72 -3.84
CA GLU A 104 8.65 -1.94 -4.03
C GLU A 104 9.62 -2.61 -5.00
N LYS A 105 9.86 -3.92 -4.85
CA LYS A 105 10.67 -4.69 -5.81
C LYS A 105 10.11 -4.64 -7.23
N ALA A 106 8.80 -4.66 -7.39
CA ALA A 106 8.16 -4.52 -8.72
C ALA A 106 8.42 -3.13 -9.33
N ILE A 107 8.39 -2.06 -8.52
CA ILE A 107 8.72 -0.70 -8.97
C ILE A 107 10.21 -0.60 -9.33
N GLU A 108 11.10 -1.16 -8.53
CA GLU A 108 12.53 -1.19 -8.82
C GLU A 108 12.83 -1.93 -10.13
N ALA A 109 12.17 -3.07 -10.37
CA ALA A 109 12.28 -3.81 -11.61
C ALA A 109 11.79 -2.96 -12.81
N LEU A 110 10.65 -2.27 -12.66
CA LEU A 110 10.15 -1.37 -13.70
C LEU A 110 11.13 -0.22 -13.99
N ARG A 111 11.74 0.39 -12.96
CA ARG A 111 12.76 1.44 -13.15
C ARG A 111 13.98 0.90 -13.90
N LYS A 112 14.47 -0.29 -13.54
CA LYS A 112 15.57 -0.96 -14.24
C LYS A 112 15.22 -1.25 -15.70
N ASN A 113 14.00 -1.72 -15.97
CA ASN A 113 13.53 -1.98 -17.32
C ASN A 113 13.44 -0.68 -18.13
N PHE A 114 12.93 0.42 -17.56
CA PHE A 114 12.91 1.72 -18.25
C PHE A 114 14.30 2.30 -18.51
N ASN A 115 15.27 2.05 -17.63
CA ASN A 115 16.67 2.44 -17.87
C ASN A 115 17.30 1.63 -19.01
N SER A 116 16.87 0.37 -19.22
CA SER A 116 17.32 -0.46 -20.34
C SER A 116 16.80 0.02 -21.69
N VAL A 117 15.63 0.66 -21.72
CA VAL A 117 15.07 1.25 -22.94
C VAL A 117 15.86 2.52 -23.27
N ARG A 118 16.78 2.39 -24.23
CA ARG A 118 17.64 3.48 -24.71
C ARG A 118 16.79 4.58 -25.35
N THR A 119 16.56 5.65 -24.60
CA THR A 119 16.03 6.91 -25.11
C THR A 119 17.16 7.79 -25.62
N ASN A 120 16.88 8.74 -26.52
CA ASN A 120 17.88 9.68 -27.04
C ASN A 120 18.37 10.73 -26.02
N ARG A 121 18.15 10.47 -24.74
CA ARG A 121 18.49 11.36 -23.65
C ARG A 121 19.84 10.93 -23.12
N ALA A 122 20.75 11.89 -23.02
CA ALA A 122 22.08 11.74 -22.45
C ALA A 122 21.97 11.27 -21.02
N ASN A 123 22.26 9.99 -20.81
CA ASN A 123 22.34 9.38 -19.49
C ASN A 123 23.79 8.95 -19.23
N PRO A 124 24.41 9.42 -18.14
CA PRO A 124 25.79 9.06 -17.81
C PRO A 124 25.93 7.55 -17.55
N ASP A 125 24.88 6.89 -17.08
CA ASP A 125 24.83 5.45 -16.80
C ASP A 125 25.11 4.57 -18.03
N MET A 126 24.99 5.10 -19.25
CA MET A 126 25.33 4.35 -20.47
C MET A 126 26.83 4.02 -20.55
N LEU A 127 27.67 4.85 -19.94
CA LEU A 127 29.13 4.71 -19.97
C LEU A 127 29.67 3.88 -18.80
N ASP A 128 28.83 3.47 -17.84
CA ASP A 128 29.27 2.68 -16.67
C ASP A 128 29.76 1.27 -17.04
N ARG A 129 29.35 0.74 -18.21
CA ARG A 129 29.83 -0.57 -18.71
C ARG A 129 31.15 -0.49 -19.47
N VAL A 130 31.68 0.71 -19.71
CA VAL A 130 32.89 0.91 -20.51
C VAL A 130 34.11 0.80 -19.59
N GLU A 131 34.97 -0.17 -19.90
CA GLU A 131 36.26 -0.35 -19.27
C GLU A 131 37.35 0.31 -20.13
N VAL A 132 38.27 1.00 -19.47
CA VAL A 132 39.39 1.71 -20.07
C VAL A 132 40.68 1.12 -19.49
N GLU A 133 41.63 0.82 -20.36
CA GLU A 133 42.93 0.30 -19.95
C GLU A 133 43.83 1.44 -19.46
N TYR A 134 43.94 1.61 -18.15
CA TYR A 134 44.76 2.64 -17.53
C TYR A 134 45.99 1.99 -16.89
N TYR A 135 47.18 2.36 -17.38
CA TYR A 135 48.47 1.76 -16.99
C TYR A 135 48.49 0.21 -17.00
N GLY A 136 47.86 -0.41 -18.00
CA GLY A 136 47.85 -1.87 -18.17
C GLY A 136 46.84 -2.61 -17.29
N THR A 137 45.96 -1.89 -16.58
CA THR A 137 44.84 -2.46 -15.83
C THR A 137 43.50 -1.96 -16.38
N PRO A 138 42.50 -2.84 -16.55
CA PRO A 138 41.15 -2.41 -16.92
C PRO A 138 40.49 -1.73 -15.72
N VAL A 139 40.07 -0.48 -15.89
CA VAL A 139 39.40 0.33 -14.87
C VAL A 139 38.13 0.92 -15.49
N SER A 140 37.09 1.13 -14.68
CA SER A 140 35.85 1.74 -15.18
C SER A 140 36.07 3.20 -15.59
N LEU A 141 35.37 3.63 -16.64
CA LEU A 141 35.45 5.01 -17.14
C LEU A 141 35.09 6.05 -16.06
N LYS A 142 34.11 5.73 -15.20
CA LYS A 142 33.63 6.57 -14.10
C LYS A 142 34.71 6.91 -13.06
N SER A 143 35.70 6.04 -12.87
CA SER A 143 36.80 6.27 -11.94
C SER A 143 37.89 7.19 -12.50
N ILE A 144 38.05 7.24 -13.83
CA ILE A 144 39.11 8.00 -14.50
C ILE A 144 38.60 9.38 -14.97
N ALA A 145 37.30 9.51 -15.18
CA ALA A 145 36.69 10.71 -15.73
C ALA A 145 35.39 11.09 -15.02
N GLN A 146 35.18 12.40 -14.91
CA GLN A 146 33.89 12.95 -14.55
C GLN A 146 32.98 12.98 -15.78
N ILE A 147 31.78 12.42 -15.64
CA ILE A 147 30.77 12.36 -16.69
C ILE A 147 29.71 13.40 -16.35
N SER A 148 29.42 14.29 -17.29
CA SER A 148 28.40 15.32 -17.16
C SER A 148 27.53 15.39 -18.41
N THR A 149 26.29 15.86 -18.25
CA THR A 149 25.31 15.97 -19.33
C THR A 149 24.90 17.43 -19.47
N PRO A 150 25.62 18.24 -20.27
CA PRO A 150 25.29 19.65 -20.44
C PRO A 150 23.99 19.85 -21.25
N ASP A 151 23.76 19.02 -22.28
CA ASP A 151 22.53 19.03 -23.07
C ASP A 151 21.85 17.65 -23.07
N ALA A 152 20.57 17.61 -23.43
CA ALA A 152 19.82 16.36 -23.49
C ALA A 152 20.35 15.36 -24.54
N SER A 153 21.09 15.82 -25.55
CA SER A 153 21.63 14.99 -26.64
C SER A 153 23.16 14.82 -26.59
N SER A 154 23.84 15.46 -25.63
CA SER A 154 25.30 15.47 -25.54
C SER A 154 25.77 14.98 -24.16
N ILE A 155 26.79 14.11 -24.16
CA ILE A 155 27.50 13.69 -22.95
C ILE A 155 28.90 14.27 -23.01
N LEU A 156 29.34 14.93 -21.94
CA LEU A 156 30.69 15.44 -21.78
C LEU A 156 31.43 14.56 -20.78
N VAL A 157 32.53 13.98 -21.24
CA VAL A 157 33.46 13.19 -20.43
C VAL A 157 34.73 14.03 -20.23
N SER A 158 34.96 14.47 -19.01
CA SER A 158 36.15 15.21 -18.60
C SER A 158 37.08 14.28 -17.81
N PRO A 159 38.16 13.76 -18.41
CA PRO A 159 39.14 12.95 -17.69
C PRO A 159 39.92 13.81 -16.70
N TYR A 160 40.34 13.20 -15.59
CA TYR A 160 41.24 13.85 -14.65
C TYR A 160 42.65 14.04 -15.25
N ASP A 161 43.08 13.08 -16.08
CA ASP A 161 44.37 13.11 -16.77
C ASP A 161 44.22 13.28 -18.28
N LYS A 162 44.94 14.25 -18.86
CA LYS A 162 44.91 14.50 -20.32
C LYS A 162 45.59 13.40 -21.13
N SER A 163 46.49 12.63 -20.51
CA SER A 163 47.20 11.52 -21.18
C SER A 163 46.28 10.35 -21.53
N SER A 164 45.20 10.15 -20.77
CA SER A 164 44.26 9.04 -20.97
C SER A 164 43.17 9.31 -22.01
N LEU A 165 43.07 10.54 -22.54
CA LEU A 165 42.08 10.94 -23.56
C LEU A 165 42.02 9.97 -24.74
N LYS A 166 43.17 9.65 -25.35
CA LYS A 166 43.27 8.76 -26.51
C LYS A 166 42.83 7.32 -26.19
N VAL A 167 43.02 6.89 -24.94
CA VAL A 167 42.62 5.55 -24.51
C VAL A 167 41.12 5.49 -24.28
N ILE A 168 40.55 6.53 -23.68
CA ILE A 168 39.11 6.67 -23.46
C ILE A 168 38.35 6.72 -24.78
N GLU A 169 38.82 7.50 -25.77
CA GLU A 169 38.24 7.52 -27.12
C GLU A 169 38.20 6.13 -27.75
N LYS A 170 39.32 5.40 -27.69
CA LYS A 170 39.41 4.03 -28.20
C LYS A 170 38.48 3.08 -27.45
N ALA A 171 38.37 3.21 -26.13
CA ALA A 171 37.47 2.38 -25.32
C ALA A 171 36.00 2.62 -25.69
N ILE A 172 35.59 3.88 -25.88
CA ILE A 172 34.22 4.23 -26.28
C ILE A 172 33.91 3.73 -27.69
N LEU A 173 34.86 3.86 -28.64
CA LEU A 173 34.71 3.34 -30.00
C LEU A 173 34.68 1.80 -30.06
N LYS A 174 35.48 1.13 -29.23
CA LYS A 174 35.45 -0.33 -29.08
C LYS A 174 34.16 -0.82 -28.43
N SER A 175 33.49 0.04 -27.65
CA SER A 175 32.22 -0.30 -27.03
C SER A 175 31.09 -0.33 -28.07
N GLU A 176 30.20 -1.30 -27.97
CA GLU A 176 29.02 -1.47 -28.86
C GLU A 176 27.93 -0.39 -28.66
N LEU A 177 28.31 0.81 -28.20
CA LEU A 177 27.40 1.94 -27.99
C LEU A 177 27.06 2.66 -29.30
N GLY A 178 27.92 2.53 -30.33
CA GLY A 178 27.72 3.17 -31.63
C GLY A 178 27.80 4.70 -31.59
N LEU A 179 28.51 5.26 -30.61
CA LEU A 179 28.69 6.71 -30.44
C LEU A 179 30.04 7.15 -31.00
N THR A 180 30.06 8.28 -31.70
CA THR A 180 31.29 8.88 -32.22
C THR A 180 31.82 9.94 -31.25
N PRO A 181 33.00 9.76 -30.64
CA PRO A 181 33.59 10.79 -29.78
C PRO A 181 34.17 11.94 -30.59
N SER A 182 33.87 13.16 -30.16
CA SER A 182 34.51 14.41 -30.61
C SER A 182 35.45 14.92 -29.52
N ASN A 183 36.69 15.24 -29.88
CA ASN A 183 37.72 15.64 -28.93
C ASN A 183 37.98 17.16 -29.00
N ASP A 184 37.79 17.85 -27.88
CA ASP A 184 38.06 19.28 -27.72
C ASP A 184 39.46 19.54 -27.09
N GLY A 185 40.33 18.52 -27.03
CA GLY A 185 41.69 18.55 -26.49
C GLY A 185 41.79 18.43 -24.96
N ALA A 186 40.73 18.79 -24.25
CA ALA A 186 40.61 18.64 -22.79
C ALA A 186 39.40 17.80 -22.36
N VAL A 187 38.36 17.75 -23.19
CA VAL A 187 37.11 17.03 -22.91
C VAL A 187 36.69 16.24 -24.15
N ILE A 188 36.02 15.11 -23.91
CA ILE A 188 35.43 14.28 -24.97
C ILE A 188 33.92 14.53 -24.97
N ARG A 189 33.37 14.88 -26.13
CA ARG A 189 31.94 15.09 -26.34
C ARG A 189 31.38 13.92 -27.14
N LEU A 190 30.34 13.29 -26.62
CA LEU A 190 29.57 12.27 -27.32
C LEU A 190 28.24 12.89 -27.77
N SER A 191 27.96 12.86 -29.06
CA SER A 191 26.67 13.24 -29.62
C SER A 191 25.82 12.00 -29.86
N MET A 192 24.55 12.05 -29.45
CA MET A 192 23.58 11.01 -29.84
C MET A 192 22.80 11.43 -31.09
N PRO A 193 22.59 10.50 -32.04
CA PRO A 193 21.81 10.78 -33.24
C PRO A 193 20.32 10.97 -32.91
N PRO A 194 19.60 11.86 -33.60
CA PRO A 194 18.17 12.08 -33.37
C PRO A 194 17.33 10.84 -33.70
N LEU A 195 16.35 10.53 -32.84
CA LEU A 195 15.38 9.45 -33.10
C LEU A 195 14.33 9.89 -34.13
N THR A 196 14.10 9.03 -35.14
CA THR A 196 13.01 9.16 -36.12
C THR A 196 11.63 8.99 -35.48
N SER A 197 10.60 9.55 -36.10
CA SER A 197 9.21 9.49 -35.59
C SER A 197 8.67 8.06 -35.51
N GLU A 198 9.02 7.20 -36.46
CA GLU A 198 8.64 5.79 -36.50
C GLU A 198 9.24 5.03 -35.31
N ARG A 199 10.54 5.22 -35.05
CA ARG A 199 11.23 4.55 -33.94
C ARG A 199 10.66 4.95 -32.57
N ARG A 200 10.24 6.21 -32.40
CA ARG A 200 9.58 6.66 -31.15
C ARG A 200 8.27 5.92 -30.89
N LYS A 201 7.46 5.68 -31.93
CA LYS A 201 6.20 4.91 -31.81
C LYS A 201 6.46 3.47 -31.41
N GLU A 202 7.52 2.85 -31.92
CA GLU A 202 7.93 1.50 -31.50
C GLU A 202 8.36 1.46 -30.03
N LEU A 203 9.17 2.43 -29.60
CA LEU A 203 9.61 2.52 -28.20
C LEU A 203 8.44 2.75 -27.24
N LEU A 204 7.47 3.59 -27.62
CA LEU A 204 6.25 3.79 -26.82
C LEU A 204 5.50 2.47 -26.61
N ARG A 205 5.33 1.65 -27.65
CA ARG A 205 4.69 0.32 -27.52
C ARG A 205 5.44 -0.58 -26.55
N VAL A 206 6.77 -0.55 -26.53
CA VAL A 206 7.59 -1.33 -25.59
C VAL A 206 7.41 -0.80 -24.17
N VAL A 207 7.46 0.52 -23.96
CA VAL A 207 7.28 1.15 -22.66
C VAL A 207 5.89 0.85 -22.08
N SER A 208 4.83 0.87 -22.90
CA SER A 208 3.48 0.50 -22.46
C SER A 208 3.39 -0.96 -22.03
N LYS A 209 4.04 -1.89 -22.75
CA LYS A 209 4.09 -3.31 -22.35
C LYS A 209 4.75 -3.50 -20.99
N LEU A 210 5.90 -2.86 -20.76
CA LEU A 210 6.62 -2.93 -19.48
C LEU A 210 5.81 -2.35 -18.31
N ALA A 211 5.05 -1.28 -18.56
CA ALA A 211 4.16 -0.70 -17.55
C ALA A 211 3.01 -1.66 -17.19
N GLU A 212 2.42 -2.34 -18.19
CA GLU A 212 1.38 -3.34 -17.93
C GLU A 212 1.90 -4.55 -17.16
N GLU A 213 3.11 -5.02 -17.46
CA GLU A 213 3.76 -6.11 -16.71
C GLU A 213 3.89 -5.75 -15.22
N ALA A 214 4.31 -4.52 -14.91
CA ALA A 214 4.40 -4.05 -13.53
C ALA A 214 3.02 -3.94 -12.84
N ARG A 215 2.00 -3.45 -13.56
CA ARG A 215 0.62 -3.42 -13.05
C ARG A 215 0.10 -4.83 -12.76
N VAL A 216 0.38 -5.80 -13.63
CA VAL A 216 0.03 -7.21 -13.42
C VAL A 216 0.75 -7.79 -12.21
N ALA A 217 2.04 -7.50 -12.04
CA ALA A 217 2.82 -7.94 -10.87
C ALA A 217 2.22 -7.41 -9.55
N ILE A 218 1.85 -6.12 -9.49
CA ILE A 218 1.19 -5.52 -8.32
C ILE A 218 -0.16 -6.21 -8.04
N ARG A 219 -0.95 -6.49 -9.07
CA ARG A 219 -2.23 -7.21 -8.94
C ARG A 219 -2.03 -8.65 -8.44
N HIS A 220 -0.95 -9.33 -8.83
CA HIS A 220 -0.59 -10.65 -8.31
C HIS A 220 -0.28 -10.58 -6.81
N VAL A 221 0.50 -9.60 -6.36
CA VAL A 221 0.77 -9.40 -4.92
C VAL A 221 -0.52 -9.18 -4.13
N ARG A 222 -1.46 -8.37 -4.64
CA ARG A 222 -2.78 -8.18 -4.01
C ARG A 222 -3.55 -9.50 -3.91
N ARG A 223 -3.61 -10.28 -4.98
CA ARG A 223 -4.28 -11.60 -4.97
C ARG A 223 -3.68 -12.53 -3.92
N ASP A 224 -2.36 -12.54 -3.77
CA ASP A 224 -1.70 -13.38 -2.78
C ASP A 224 -1.97 -12.91 -1.35
N ALA A 225 -2.01 -11.60 -1.11
CA ALA A 225 -2.40 -11.04 0.19
C ALA A 225 -3.86 -11.41 0.56
N LEU A 226 -4.80 -11.27 -0.38
CA LEU A 226 -6.20 -11.66 -0.17
C LEU A 226 -6.34 -13.15 0.14
N LYS A 227 -5.62 -14.02 -0.60
CA LYS A 227 -5.58 -15.47 -0.29
C LYS A 227 -5.06 -15.77 1.10
N ILE A 228 -4.16 -14.95 1.66
CA ILE A 228 -3.67 -15.14 3.03
C ILE A 228 -4.78 -14.79 4.02
N TYR A 229 -5.51 -13.69 3.82
CA TYR A 229 -6.64 -13.34 4.69
C TYR A 229 -7.77 -14.38 4.64
N GLU A 230 -8.13 -14.88 3.45
CA GLU A 230 -9.11 -15.97 3.32
C GLU A 230 -8.69 -17.26 4.06
N LYS A 231 -7.39 -17.56 4.11
CA LYS A 231 -6.87 -18.70 4.89
C LYS A 231 -7.01 -18.46 6.39
N LEU A 232 -6.69 -17.25 6.86
CA LEU A 232 -6.80 -16.87 8.27
C LEU A 232 -8.27 -16.87 8.75
N GLU A 233 -9.21 -16.50 7.88
CA GLU A 233 -10.65 -16.59 8.13
C GLU A 233 -11.10 -18.05 8.29
N LYS A 234 -10.67 -18.95 7.39
CA LYS A 234 -10.97 -20.40 7.47
C LYS A 234 -10.37 -21.04 8.73
N GLU A 235 -9.20 -20.57 9.16
CA GLU A 235 -8.56 -20.97 10.42
C GLU A 235 -9.23 -20.37 11.66
N LYS A 236 -10.26 -19.52 11.50
CA LYS A 236 -10.99 -18.80 12.55
C LYS A 236 -10.08 -17.92 13.41
N LYS A 237 -8.98 -17.44 12.84
CA LYS A 237 -8.07 -16.46 13.49
C LYS A 237 -8.49 -15.02 13.23
N LEU A 238 -9.35 -14.78 12.25
CA LEU A 238 -9.95 -13.49 11.94
C LEU A 238 -11.47 -13.63 11.87
N SER A 239 -12.17 -12.56 12.27
CA SER A 239 -13.61 -12.39 12.01
C SER A 239 -13.82 -11.94 10.56
N GLU A 240 -15.03 -12.18 10.03
CA GLU A 240 -15.43 -11.74 8.69
C GLU A 240 -15.31 -10.21 8.54
N ASP A 241 -15.72 -9.46 9.57
CA ASP A 241 -15.63 -7.99 9.56
C ASP A 241 -14.18 -7.51 9.44
N ASN A 242 -13.27 -8.11 10.22
CA ASN A 242 -11.85 -7.77 10.16
C ASN A 242 -11.24 -8.11 8.79
N ALA A 243 -11.66 -9.22 8.16
CA ALA A 243 -11.17 -9.60 6.84
C ALA A 243 -11.60 -8.56 5.77
N ARG A 244 -12.80 -7.99 5.89
CA ARG A 244 -13.28 -6.92 5.01
C ARG A 244 -12.46 -5.64 5.20
N ASP A 245 -12.26 -5.21 6.44
CA ASP A 245 -11.45 -4.01 6.74
C ASP A 245 -10.01 -4.14 6.23
N LEU A 246 -9.39 -5.31 6.42
CA LEU A 246 -8.03 -5.59 5.93
C LEU A 246 -7.96 -5.64 4.40
N SER A 247 -9.00 -6.13 3.73
CA SER A 247 -9.11 -6.10 2.27
C SER A 247 -9.16 -4.67 1.74
N ASP A 248 -9.93 -3.80 2.38
CA ASP A 248 -10.04 -2.38 2.01
C ASP A 248 -8.71 -1.64 2.21
N ASP A 249 -7.99 -1.93 3.28
CA ASP A 249 -6.66 -1.35 3.51
C ASP A 249 -5.63 -1.84 2.47
N MET A 250 -5.67 -3.12 2.09
CA MET A 250 -4.82 -3.62 1.00
C MET A 250 -5.17 -3.00 -0.35
N GLN A 251 -6.45 -2.70 -0.58
CA GLN A 251 -6.89 -2.03 -1.80
C GLN A 251 -6.32 -0.60 -1.88
N LYS A 252 -6.42 0.18 -0.80
CA LYS A 252 -5.83 1.53 -0.72
C LYS A 252 -4.32 1.51 -0.99
N LEU A 253 -3.59 0.60 -0.34
CA LEU A 253 -2.15 0.44 -0.57
C LEU A 253 -1.86 0.11 -2.04
N THR A 254 -2.60 -0.82 -2.63
CA THR A 254 -2.42 -1.22 -4.03
C THR A 254 -2.64 -0.04 -4.99
N ASP A 255 -3.67 0.77 -4.75
CA ASP A 255 -4.01 1.92 -5.59
C ASP A 255 -2.94 3.01 -5.53
N GLU A 256 -2.29 3.21 -4.37
CA GLU A 256 -1.14 4.10 -4.25
C GLU A 256 0.04 3.65 -5.11
N TYR A 257 0.36 2.36 -5.11
CA TYR A 257 1.45 1.82 -5.93
C TYR A 257 1.13 1.85 -7.44
N ILE A 258 -0.14 1.64 -7.83
CA ILE A 258 -0.57 1.81 -9.23
C ILE A 258 -0.37 3.26 -9.66
N LYS A 259 -0.77 4.25 -8.84
CA LYS A 259 -0.52 5.67 -9.13
C LYS A 259 0.97 5.98 -9.28
N LYS A 260 1.83 5.38 -8.47
CA LYS A 260 3.29 5.51 -8.62
C LYS A 260 3.76 4.97 -9.97
N VAL A 261 3.31 3.78 -10.39
CA VAL A 261 3.63 3.22 -11.72
C VAL A 261 3.16 4.17 -12.84
N ASP A 262 1.95 4.70 -12.75
CA ASP A 262 1.40 5.61 -13.74
C ASP A 262 2.18 6.92 -13.82
N SER A 263 2.66 7.44 -12.69
CA SER A 263 3.50 8.64 -12.67
C SER A 263 4.83 8.41 -13.38
N ILE A 264 5.48 7.26 -13.17
CA ILE A 264 6.75 6.90 -13.81
C ILE A 264 6.53 6.68 -15.31
N TYR A 265 5.44 6.01 -15.70
CA TYR A 265 5.08 5.82 -17.09
C TYR A 265 4.86 7.15 -17.81
N LYS A 266 4.07 8.06 -17.22
CA LYS A 266 3.80 9.40 -17.80
C LYS A 266 5.08 10.22 -17.95
N GLN A 267 6.00 10.15 -16.98
CA GLN A 267 7.31 10.79 -17.11
C GLN A 267 8.07 10.26 -18.32
N LYS A 268 8.14 8.93 -18.49
CA LYS A 268 8.85 8.31 -19.62
C LYS A 268 8.19 8.58 -20.97
N GLU A 269 6.86 8.60 -21.01
CA GLU A 269 6.09 8.94 -22.20
C GLU A 269 6.35 10.40 -22.64
N GLN A 270 6.35 11.34 -21.70
CA GLN A 270 6.70 12.73 -21.97
C GLN A 270 8.14 12.87 -22.46
N GLU A 271 9.09 12.11 -21.90
CA GLU A 271 10.48 12.11 -22.38
C GLU A 271 10.61 11.65 -23.83
N LEU A 272 9.80 10.67 -24.26
CA LEU A 272 9.81 10.17 -25.63
C LEU A 272 9.16 11.13 -26.63
N MET A 273 8.16 11.90 -26.18
CA MET A 273 7.43 12.84 -27.03
C MET A 273 8.08 14.22 -27.12
N LYS A 274 8.77 14.70 -26.09
CA LYS A 274 9.49 15.98 -26.12
C LYS A 274 10.60 15.93 -27.18
N ILE A 275 10.66 16.98 -28.01
CA ILE A 275 11.72 17.28 -28.98
C ILE A 275 12.50 18.46 -28.44
#